data_AF-A0A317T777-F1
#
_entry.id   AF-A0A317T777-F1
#
_cell.length_a   1.000
_cell.length_b   1.000
_cell.length_c   1.000
_cell.angle_alpha   90.00
_cell.angle_beta   90.00
_cell.angle_gamma   90.00
#
_symmetry.space_group_name_H-M   'P 1'
#
loop_
_entity.id
_entity.type
_entity.pdbx_description
1 polymer ?
#
loop_
_entity_poly.entity_id
_entity_poly.type
_entity_poly.pdbx_seq_one_letter_code
_entity_poly.pdbx_strand_id
1 'polypeptide(L)'
;MIEIRQEESKDRDAVHHLNVIAFDNGPEAVLVDKLRASCKEYLSLVAVEDGSVIGHILFTPATVDECSAVGMGLAPMSVLPSQQRKGIGSRLVRYGLEFLRNAGCPFVIVLGHPEYYPRFGFELASKYQLRSQWEGVPDDAFMIVVFDSGVLPKTGGIARYRDEFDDAM
;
A
#
# COMPACT_ATOMS: atom_id res chain seq x y z
N MET A 1 -21.15 -12.12 2.99
CA MET A 1 -20.89 -10.77 3.56
C MET A 1 -19.38 -10.61 3.62
N ILE A 2 -18.83 -9.52 3.11
CA ILE A 2 -17.37 -9.32 3.13
C ILE A 2 -16.95 -8.74 4.48
N GLU A 3 -16.06 -9.44 5.17
CA GLU A 3 -15.34 -9.01 6.35
C GLU A 3 -13.96 -8.44 5.95
N ILE A 4 -13.49 -7.38 6.62
CA ILE A 4 -12.10 -6.91 6.52
C ILE A 4 -11.47 -7.05 7.89
N ARG A 5 -10.31 -7.70 7.94
CA ARG A 5 -9.54 -7.94 9.16
C ARG A 5 -8.04 -7.97 8.86
N GLN A 6 -7.23 -7.92 9.91
CA GLN A 6 -5.81 -8.21 9.80
C GLN A 6 -5.58 -9.63 9.30
N GLU A 7 -4.55 -9.79 8.48
CA GLU A 7 -4.07 -11.08 8.01
C GLU A 7 -3.60 -11.93 9.20
N GLU A 8 -3.98 -13.21 9.22
CA GLU A 8 -3.48 -14.21 10.15
C GLU A 8 -2.54 -15.19 9.42
N SER A 9 -1.70 -15.92 10.14
CA SER A 9 -0.77 -16.91 9.54
C SER A 9 -1.46 -17.95 8.65
N LYS A 10 -2.73 -18.28 8.91
CA LYS A 10 -3.53 -19.22 8.11
C LYS A 10 -3.93 -18.67 6.73
N ASP A 11 -3.86 -17.35 6.54
CA ASP A 11 -4.27 -16.69 5.29
C ASP A 11 -3.11 -16.61 4.27
N ARG A 12 -1.86 -16.87 4.71
CA ARG A 12 -0.65 -16.61 3.92
C ARG A 12 -0.66 -17.28 2.55
N ASP A 13 -1.00 -18.57 2.50
CA ASP A 13 -1.06 -19.33 1.24
C ASP A 13 -2.14 -18.76 0.31
N ALA A 14 -3.29 -18.39 0.87
CA ALA A 14 -4.39 -17.80 0.10
C ALA A 14 -4.02 -16.41 -0.42
N VAL A 15 -3.33 -15.59 0.36
CA VAL A 15 -2.83 -14.28 -0.06
C VAL A 15 -1.74 -14.41 -1.12
N HIS A 16 -0.82 -15.36 -0.98
CA HIS A 16 0.20 -15.63 -1.99
C HIS A 16 -0.47 -15.98 -3.33
N HIS A 17 -1.38 -16.95 -3.32
CA HIS A 17 -2.10 -17.37 -4.52
C HIS A 17 -2.95 -16.23 -5.12
N LEU A 18 -3.59 -15.43 -4.28
CA LEU A 18 -4.35 -14.27 -4.72
C LEU A 18 -3.47 -13.24 -5.46
N ASN A 19 -2.26 -12.96 -4.95
CA ASN A 19 -1.33 -12.04 -5.61
C ASN A 19 -0.81 -12.62 -6.93
N VAL A 20 -0.49 -13.92 -6.98
CA VAL A 20 -0.13 -14.61 -8.24
C VAL A 20 -1.22 -14.42 -9.28
N ILE A 21 -2.49 -14.62 -8.92
CA ILE A 21 -3.59 -14.47 -9.88
C ILE A 21 -3.85 -13.00 -10.24
N ALA A 22 -3.86 -12.10 -9.25
CA ALA A 22 -4.23 -10.70 -9.45
C ALA A 22 -3.22 -9.95 -10.33
N PHE A 23 -1.95 -10.37 -10.33
CA PHE A 23 -0.86 -9.75 -11.08
C PHE A 23 -0.29 -10.67 -12.18
N ASP A 24 -1.04 -11.69 -12.61
CA ASP A 24 -0.65 -12.59 -13.69
C ASP A 24 0.77 -13.19 -13.55
N ASN A 25 1.06 -13.74 -12.37
CA ASN A 25 2.37 -14.28 -11.98
C ASN A 25 3.49 -13.23 -11.86
N GLY A 26 3.13 -11.97 -11.61
CA GLY A 26 4.05 -10.89 -11.27
C GLY A 26 4.83 -11.09 -9.95
N PRO A 27 5.79 -10.21 -9.65
CA PRO A 27 6.67 -10.32 -8.48
C PRO A 27 5.96 -10.15 -7.13
N GLU A 28 4.71 -9.66 -7.11
CA GLU A 28 4.00 -9.21 -5.91
C GLU A 28 3.82 -10.32 -4.87
N ALA A 29 3.56 -11.56 -5.29
CA ALA A 29 3.40 -12.67 -4.36
C ALA A 29 4.71 -12.94 -3.59
N VAL A 30 5.83 -12.94 -4.30
CA VAL A 30 7.17 -13.14 -3.70
C VAL A 30 7.57 -11.94 -2.85
N LEU A 31 7.27 -10.72 -3.32
CA LEU A 31 7.52 -9.48 -2.58
C LEU A 31 6.80 -9.47 -1.23
N VAL A 32 5.52 -9.84 -1.21
CA VAL A 32 4.73 -9.92 0.03
C VAL A 32 5.35 -10.90 1.02
N ASP A 33 5.81 -12.06 0.57
CA ASP A 33 6.45 -13.05 1.44
C ASP A 33 7.80 -12.58 1.99
N LYS A 34 8.61 -11.92 1.15
CA LYS A 34 9.86 -11.27 1.58
C LYS A 34 9.59 -10.22 2.65
N LEU A 35 8.66 -9.29 2.40
CA LEU A 35 8.32 -8.21 3.33
C LEU A 35 7.80 -8.74 4.67
N ARG A 36 6.98 -9.80 4.68
CA ARG A 36 6.53 -10.44 5.92
C ARG A 36 7.67 -11.01 6.76
N ALA A 37 8.74 -11.49 6.11
CA ALA A 37 9.88 -12.08 6.78
C ALA A 37 10.86 -11.01 7.32
N SER A 38 11.02 -9.89 6.62
CA SER A 38 12.03 -8.88 6.90
C SER A 38 11.51 -7.63 7.64
N CYS A 39 10.19 -7.39 7.63
CA CYS A 39 9.55 -6.26 8.29
C CYS A 39 8.64 -6.76 9.42
N LYS A 40 8.72 -6.15 10.61
CA LYS A 40 7.81 -6.48 11.72
C LYS A 40 6.68 -5.45 11.86
N GLU A 41 6.89 -4.27 11.32
CA GLU A 41 6.04 -3.09 11.43
C GLU A 41 5.04 -2.95 10.26
N TYR A 42 4.80 -4.02 9.50
CA TYR A 42 3.81 -4.00 8.41
C TYR A 42 2.38 -4.07 8.93
N LEU A 43 1.45 -3.55 8.14
CA LEU A 43 0.02 -3.80 8.26
C LEU A 43 -0.45 -4.59 7.03
N SER A 44 -0.90 -5.82 7.25
CA SER A 44 -1.48 -6.66 6.21
C SER A 44 -2.96 -6.90 6.51
N LEU A 45 -3.82 -6.62 5.55
CA LEU A 45 -5.27 -6.77 5.69
C LEU A 45 -5.82 -7.68 4.59
N VAL A 46 -6.80 -8.49 4.95
CA VAL A 46 -7.52 -9.36 4.02
C VAL A 46 -9.00 -9.00 3.97
N ALA A 47 -9.59 -9.11 2.78
CA ALA A 47 -11.03 -9.13 2.59
C ALA A 47 -11.47 -10.60 2.47
N VAL A 48 -12.38 -11.02 3.33
CA VAL A 48 -12.87 -12.40 3.42
C VAL A 48 -14.35 -12.45 3.11
N GLU A 49 -14.76 -13.34 2.22
CA GLU A 49 -16.16 -13.66 1.96
C GLU A 49 -16.34 -15.18 1.99
N ASP A 50 -17.32 -15.64 2.76
CA ASP A 50 -17.64 -17.07 2.93
C ASP A 50 -16.40 -17.93 3.26
N GLY A 51 -15.54 -17.39 4.14
CA GLY A 51 -14.30 -18.04 4.59
C GLY A 51 -13.13 -17.97 3.62
N SER A 52 -13.31 -17.40 2.42
CA SER A 52 -12.27 -17.29 1.39
C SER A 52 -11.66 -15.89 1.34
N VAL A 53 -10.34 -15.80 1.25
CA VAL A 53 -9.63 -14.53 1.00
C VAL A 53 -9.86 -14.11 -0.46
N ILE A 54 -10.53 -12.97 -0.65
CA ILE A 54 -10.88 -12.45 -1.98
C ILE A 54 -10.19 -11.11 -2.30
N GLY A 55 -9.51 -10.52 -1.32
CA GLY A 55 -8.67 -9.34 -1.51
C GLY A 55 -7.60 -9.23 -0.43
N HIS A 56 -6.54 -8.51 -0.74
CA HIS A 56 -5.39 -8.27 0.12
C HIS A 56 -4.87 -6.85 -0.10
N ILE A 57 -4.39 -6.22 0.97
CA ILE A 57 -3.64 -4.97 0.89
C ILE A 57 -2.54 -5.00 1.93
N LEU A 58 -1.35 -4.55 1.54
CA LEU A 58 -0.18 -4.47 2.40
C LEU A 58 0.30 -3.02 2.50
N PHE A 59 0.68 -2.66 3.72
CA PHE A 59 1.37 -1.41 4.04
C PHE A 59 2.66 -1.75 4.77
N THR A 60 3.77 -1.14 4.38
CA THR A 60 5.07 -1.28 5.06
C THR A 60 5.68 0.09 5.35
N PRO A 61 6.61 0.23 6.31
CA PRO A 61 7.22 1.52 6.61
C PRO A 61 7.82 2.21 5.39
N ALA A 62 7.58 3.51 5.28
CA ALA A 62 8.16 4.37 4.25
C ALA A 62 8.75 5.64 4.89
N THR A 63 9.81 6.16 4.29
CA THR A 63 10.51 7.35 4.78
C THR A 63 10.47 8.47 3.75
N VAL A 64 10.80 9.68 4.19
CA VAL A 64 11.06 10.82 3.30
C VAL A 64 12.40 11.40 3.73
N ASP A 65 13.28 11.70 2.78
CA ASP A 65 14.56 12.35 3.07
C ASP A 65 14.32 13.63 3.91
N GLU A 66 15.15 13.85 4.94
CA GLU A 66 15.02 14.97 5.90
C GLU A 66 13.74 14.98 6.76
N CYS A 67 12.92 13.93 6.71
CA CYS A 67 11.79 13.72 7.61
C CYS A 67 12.17 12.76 8.75
N SER A 68 11.93 13.15 10.00
CA SER A 68 12.12 12.25 11.14
C SER A 68 10.97 11.27 11.35
N ALA A 69 9.80 11.56 10.78
CA ALA A 69 8.62 10.73 10.90
C ALA A 69 8.60 9.61 9.85
N VAL A 70 8.16 8.44 10.27
CA VAL A 70 8.00 7.26 9.40
C VAL A 70 6.52 7.15 9.03
N GLY A 71 6.24 7.17 7.74
CA GLY A 71 4.91 6.87 7.19
C GLY A 71 4.83 5.44 6.71
N MET A 72 3.86 5.16 5.81
CA MET A 72 3.72 3.84 5.21
C MET A 72 3.68 3.91 3.67
N GLY A 73 4.20 2.89 3.00
CA GLY A 73 4.00 2.63 1.59
C GLY A 73 2.91 1.59 1.39
N LEU A 74 1.88 1.91 0.60
CA LEU A 74 0.84 0.98 0.19
C LEU A 74 1.33 0.21 -1.04
N ALA A 75 1.56 -1.09 -0.89
CA ALA A 75 1.69 -2.06 -1.98
C ALA A 75 1.93 -3.49 -1.46
N PRO A 76 1.39 -4.53 -2.13
CA PRO A 76 0.40 -4.43 -3.21
C PRO A 76 -1.03 -4.17 -2.69
N MET A 77 -1.95 -3.89 -3.62
CA MET A 77 -3.40 -3.92 -3.41
C MET A 77 -4.03 -4.83 -4.45
N SER A 78 -4.71 -5.86 -3.98
CA SER A 78 -5.01 -7.05 -4.78
C SER A 78 -6.44 -7.50 -4.53
N VAL A 79 -7.17 -7.81 -5.60
CA VAL A 79 -8.51 -8.40 -5.54
C VAL A 79 -8.59 -9.47 -6.60
N LEU A 80 -9.17 -10.63 -6.27
CA LEU A 80 -9.39 -11.70 -7.24
C LEU A 80 -10.06 -11.15 -8.50
N PRO A 81 -9.57 -11.47 -9.72
CA PRO A 81 -10.13 -10.94 -10.96
C PRO A 81 -11.65 -11.10 -11.09
N SER A 82 -12.19 -12.25 -10.67
CA SER A 82 -13.64 -12.55 -10.64
C SER A 82 -14.45 -11.71 -9.64
N GLN A 83 -13.78 -11.02 -8.72
CA GLN A 83 -14.35 -10.19 -7.66
C GLN A 83 -14.05 -8.69 -7.82
N GLN A 84 -13.30 -8.30 -8.86
CA GLN A 84 -13.01 -6.89 -9.15
C GLN A 84 -14.28 -6.10 -9.51
N ARG A 85 -14.18 -4.76 -9.42
CA ARG A 85 -15.28 -3.81 -9.67
C ARG A 85 -16.51 -3.96 -8.75
N LYS A 86 -16.41 -4.76 -7.67
CA LYS A 86 -17.44 -4.90 -6.63
C LYS A 86 -17.19 -4.03 -5.38
N GLY A 87 -16.21 -3.13 -5.45
CA GLY A 87 -15.86 -2.22 -4.34
C GLY A 87 -14.96 -2.80 -3.24
N ILE A 88 -14.49 -4.04 -3.37
CA ILE A 88 -13.61 -4.70 -2.38
C ILE A 88 -12.32 -3.90 -2.14
N GLY A 89 -11.58 -3.59 -3.21
CA GLY A 89 -10.36 -2.80 -3.12
C GLY A 89 -10.59 -1.44 -2.47
N SER A 90 -11.73 -0.79 -2.78
CA SER A 90 -12.10 0.48 -2.13
C SER A 90 -12.35 0.35 -0.64
N ARG A 91 -12.92 -0.77 -0.19
CA ARG A 91 -13.12 -1.03 1.25
C ARG A 91 -11.80 -1.32 1.95
N LEU A 92 -10.91 -2.09 1.32
CA LEU A 92 -9.56 -2.37 1.83
C LEU A 92 -8.74 -1.10 2.01
N VAL A 93 -8.69 -0.24 0.99
CA VAL A 93 -7.95 1.04 1.07
C VAL A 93 -8.51 1.92 2.19
N ARG A 94 -9.83 2.12 2.24
CA ARG A 94 -10.44 2.98 3.28
C ARG A 94 -10.18 2.44 4.69
N TYR A 95 -10.39 1.14 4.90
CA TYR A 95 -10.14 0.51 6.20
C TYR A 95 -8.67 0.64 6.61
N GLY A 96 -7.74 0.37 5.69
CA GLY A 96 -6.30 0.50 5.95
C GLY A 96 -5.87 1.92 6.29
N LEU A 97 -6.34 2.92 5.53
CA LEU A 97 -6.05 4.33 5.80
C LEU A 97 -6.62 4.80 7.14
N GLU A 98 -7.86 4.40 7.47
CA GLU A 98 -8.48 4.73 8.76
C GLU A 98 -7.72 4.08 9.93
N PHE A 99 -7.35 2.81 9.79
CA PHE A 99 -6.54 2.09 10.79
C PHE A 99 -5.21 2.81 11.03
N LEU A 100 -4.48 3.15 9.95
CA LEU A 100 -3.19 3.83 10.03
C LEU A 100 -3.30 5.23 10.64
N ARG A 101 -4.33 6.00 10.26
CA ARG A 101 -4.60 7.32 10.84
C ARG A 101 -4.84 7.22 12.34
N ASN A 102 -5.65 6.27 12.78
CA ASN A 102 -5.92 6.06 14.21
C ASN A 102 -4.70 5.57 14.99
N ALA A 103 -3.77 4.88 14.32
CA ALA A 103 -2.49 4.46 14.88
C ALA A 103 -1.43 5.58 14.91
N GLY A 104 -1.76 6.80 14.47
CA GLY A 104 -0.83 7.94 14.47
C GLY A 104 0.16 7.94 13.31
N CYS A 105 -0.10 7.16 12.25
CA CYS A 105 0.68 7.26 11.02
C CYS A 105 0.54 8.68 10.43
N PRO A 106 1.63 9.36 10.04
CA PRO A 106 1.57 10.73 9.53
C PRO A 106 1.20 10.83 8.05
N PHE A 107 1.53 9.84 7.23
CA PHE A 107 1.27 9.83 5.80
C PHE A 107 1.34 8.42 5.21
N VAL A 108 0.71 8.22 4.04
CA VAL A 108 0.84 7.00 3.23
C VAL A 108 1.17 7.37 1.79
N ILE A 109 2.22 6.78 1.22
CA ILE A 109 2.58 6.91 -0.20
C ILE A 109 2.07 5.72 -1.01
N VAL A 110 1.79 5.95 -2.29
CA VAL A 110 1.41 4.92 -3.25
C VAL A 110 1.99 5.23 -4.63
N LEU A 111 2.51 4.21 -5.31
CA LEU A 111 2.74 4.22 -6.75
C LEU A 111 1.61 3.40 -7.40
N GLY A 112 0.76 4.03 -8.21
CA GLY A 112 -0.35 3.33 -8.83
C GLY A 112 -1.25 4.18 -9.72
N HIS A 113 -2.42 3.64 -10.08
CA HIS A 113 -3.27 4.24 -11.12
C HIS A 113 -3.78 5.65 -10.76
N PRO A 114 -3.56 6.66 -11.63
CA PRO A 114 -3.93 8.07 -11.39
C PRO A 114 -5.42 8.29 -11.10
N GLU A 115 -6.30 7.43 -11.60
CA GLU A 115 -7.75 7.56 -11.41
C GLU A 115 -8.29 6.76 -10.21
N TYR A 116 -7.50 5.83 -9.68
CA TYR A 116 -7.96 4.88 -8.66
C TYR A 116 -7.76 5.43 -7.25
N TYR A 117 -6.59 6.01 -6.95
CA TYR A 117 -6.23 6.42 -5.59
C TYR A 117 -6.80 7.78 -5.15
N PRO A 118 -7.01 8.78 -6.02
CA PRO A 118 -7.54 10.09 -5.58
C PRO A 118 -8.90 10.05 -4.88
N ARG A 119 -9.74 9.05 -5.18
CA ARG A 119 -11.04 8.85 -4.51
C ARG A 119 -10.95 8.46 -3.03
N PHE A 120 -9.74 8.24 -2.51
CA PHE A 120 -9.46 7.97 -1.10
C PHE A 120 -8.71 9.11 -0.40
N GLY A 121 -8.52 10.25 -1.08
CA GLY A 121 -7.80 11.40 -0.54
C GLY A 121 -6.30 11.41 -0.85
N PHE A 122 -5.83 10.53 -1.72
CA PHE A 122 -4.47 10.63 -2.26
C PHE A 122 -4.37 11.83 -3.22
N GLU A 123 -3.28 12.56 -3.12
CA GLU A 123 -2.90 13.65 -4.01
C GLU A 123 -1.54 13.35 -4.66
N LEU A 124 -1.21 14.06 -5.73
CA LEU A 124 0.13 13.96 -6.33
C LEU A 124 1.19 14.31 -5.29
N ALA A 125 2.21 13.47 -5.15
CA ALA A 125 3.30 13.67 -4.20
C ALA A 125 4.09 14.97 -4.51
N SER A 126 4.13 15.36 -5.78
CA SER A 126 4.76 16.61 -6.24
C SER A 126 4.13 17.88 -5.67
N LYS A 127 2.86 17.86 -5.23
CA LYS A 127 2.26 18.99 -4.48
C LYS A 127 3.00 19.29 -3.18
N TYR A 128 3.68 18.29 -2.62
CA TYR A 128 4.49 18.36 -1.42
C TYR A 128 5.99 18.40 -1.73
N GLN A 129 6.37 18.63 -2.99
CA GLN A 129 7.75 18.57 -3.49
C GLN A 129 8.43 17.20 -3.24
N LEU A 130 7.63 16.14 -3.12
CA LEU A 130 8.12 14.77 -2.94
C LEU A 130 8.27 14.07 -4.29
N ARG A 131 9.32 13.24 -4.39
CA ARG A 131 9.61 12.42 -5.57
C ARG A 131 9.79 10.96 -5.16
N SER A 132 9.50 10.04 -6.09
CA SER A 132 9.78 8.61 -5.93
C SER A 132 11.28 8.36 -5.80
N GLN A 133 11.66 7.28 -5.10
CA GLN A 133 13.03 6.76 -5.09
C GLN A 133 13.48 6.24 -6.47
N TRP A 134 12.54 5.81 -7.29
CA TRP A 134 12.81 5.29 -8.64
C TRP A 134 12.69 6.38 -9.69
N GLU A 135 13.63 6.41 -10.62
CA GLU A 135 13.63 7.33 -11.75
C GLU A 135 12.55 6.94 -12.78
N GLY A 136 12.11 7.91 -13.57
CA GLY A 136 11.16 7.67 -14.67
C GLY A 136 9.71 7.41 -14.25
N VAL A 137 9.40 7.40 -12.95
CA VAL A 137 8.02 7.28 -12.45
C VAL A 137 7.21 8.51 -12.89
N PRO A 138 6.08 8.33 -13.61
CA PRO A 138 5.20 9.43 -13.97
C PRO A 138 4.66 10.16 -12.73
N ASP A 139 4.55 11.48 -12.80
CA ASP A 139 4.09 12.31 -11.67
C ASP A 139 2.68 11.93 -11.19
N ASP A 140 1.81 11.61 -12.14
CA ASP A 140 0.42 11.22 -11.89
C ASP A 140 0.27 9.82 -11.29
N ALA A 141 1.33 9.00 -11.34
CA ALA A 141 1.37 7.67 -10.75
C ALA A 141 1.87 7.68 -9.30
N PHE A 142 2.63 8.70 -8.86
CA PHE A 142 3.17 8.77 -7.51
C PHE A 142 2.39 9.74 -6.61
N MET A 143 1.73 9.17 -5.62
CA MET A 143 0.75 9.88 -4.81
C MET A 143 0.98 9.69 -3.31
N ILE A 144 0.41 10.59 -2.51
CA ILE A 144 0.48 10.60 -1.06
C ILE A 144 -0.87 11.01 -0.46
N VAL A 145 -1.25 10.41 0.66
CA VAL A 145 -2.25 10.94 1.58
C VAL A 145 -1.55 11.36 2.86
N VAL A 146 -1.83 12.57 3.33
CA VAL A 146 -1.15 13.19 4.49
C VAL A 146 -2.16 13.35 5.62
N PHE A 147 -1.87 12.74 6.77
CA PHE A 147 -2.67 12.85 7.99
C PHE A 147 -2.14 13.93 8.94
N ASP A 148 -0.83 14.16 8.92
CA ASP A 148 -0.16 15.26 9.61
C ASP A 148 0.83 15.94 8.66
N SER A 149 0.46 17.11 8.12
CA SER A 149 1.34 17.87 7.21
C SER A 149 2.50 18.54 7.93
N GLY A 150 2.46 18.64 9.26
CA GLY A 150 3.51 19.28 10.07
C GLY A 150 4.82 18.51 10.06
N VAL A 151 4.81 17.21 9.72
CA VAL A 151 6.01 16.38 9.70
C VAL A 151 6.77 16.43 8.38
N LEU A 152 6.12 16.81 7.28
CA LEU A 152 6.76 16.78 5.96
C LEU A 152 7.76 17.93 5.81
N PRO A 153 8.94 17.70 5.20
CA PRO A 153 9.93 18.74 4.97
C PRO A 153 9.40 19.78 3.98
N LYS A 154 9.55 21.07 4.31
CA LYS A 154 9.11 22.17 3.44
C LYS A 154 9.92 22.29 2.14
N THR A 155 11.12 21.74 2.14
CA THR A 155 12.06 21.68 1.01
C THR A 155 11.76 20.53 0.05
N GLY A 156 10.80 19.65 0.37
CA GLY A 156 10.57 18.42 -0.37
C GLY A 156 11.62 17.34 -0.06
N GLY A 157 11.64 16.28 -0.85
CA GLY A 157 12.56 15.16 -0.63
C GLY A 157 12.25 13.94 -1.49
N ILE A 158 13.07 12.90 -1.35
CA ILE A 158 12.80 11.58 -1.94
C ILE A 158 12.01 10.78 -0.91
N ALA A 159 10.82 10.32 -1.31
CA ALA A 159 10.01 9.41 -0.55
C ALA A 159 10.42 7.97 -0.90
N ARG A 160 10.67 7.15 0.11
CA ARG A 160 11.26 5.83 -0.02
C ARG A 160 10.37 4.74 0.56
N TYR A 161 10.06 3.77 -0.26
CA TYR A 161 9.67 2.43 0.15
C TYR A 161 10.86 1.70 0.75
N ARG A 162 10.60 0.49 1.26
CA ARG A 162 11.68 -0.40 1.67
C ARG A 162 12.44 -0.98 0.47
N ASP A 163 13.68 -1.38 0.70
CA ASP A 163 14.59 -1.91 -0.33
C ASP A 163 14.06 -3.19 -1.02
N GLU A 164 13.19 -3.98 -0.35
CA GLU A 164 12.63 -5.18 -0.97
C GLU A 164 11.79 -4.88 -2.23
N PHE A 165 11.30 -3.65 -2.38
CA PHE A 165 10.55 -3.23 -3.57
C PHE A 165 11.43 -3.05 -4.81
N ASP A 166 12.75 -2.91 -4.67
CA ASP A 166 13.66 -2.75 -5.82
C ASP A 166 13.70 -4.01 -6.70
N ASP A 167 13.39 -5.19 -6.13
CA ASP A 167 13.28 -6.45 -6.87
C ASP A 167 12.01 -6.52 -7.76
N ALA A 168 11.05 -5.61 -7.56
CA ALA A 168 9.73 -5.63 -8.19
C ALA A 168 9.46 -4.43 -9.11
N MET A 169 10.40 -3.49 -9.22
CA MET A 169 10.34 -2.26 -10.04
C MET A 169 11.26 -2.34 -11.24
#